data_AF-A0A3A5RT00-F1
#
_entry.id   AF-A0A3A5RT00-F1
#
_cell.length_a   1.000
_cell.length_b   1.000
_cell.length_c   1.000
_cell.angle_alpha   90.00
_cell.angle_beta   90.00
_cell.angle_gamma   90.00
#
_symmetry.space_group_name_H-M   'P 1'
#
loop_
_entity.id
_entity.type
_entity.pdbx_description
1 polymer ?
#
loop_
_entity_poly.entity_id
_entity_poly.type
_entity_poly.pdbx_seq_one_letter_code
_entity_poly.pdbx_strand_id
1 'polypeptide(L)' 'MITGGEVLGNHIVVATSSVVTKSFLEGNALLVGMPAVKKVDRPDYYLLFKGESRQRVDAIETLEIKMEIE' A
#
# COMPACT_ATOMS: atom_id res chain seq x y z
N MET A 1 3.98 -15.88 -0.51
CA MET A 1 3.32 -16.40 0.70
C MET A 1 3.40 -15.33 1.78
N ILE A 2 2.33 -15.11 2.53
CA ILE A 2 2.32 -14.23 3.70
C ILE A 2 1.96 -15.11 4.89
N THR A 3 2.73 -15.06 5.97
CA THR A 3 2.43 -15.80 7.20
C THR A 3 1.20 -15.21 7.90
N GLY A 4 0.49 -16.03 8.67
CA GLY A 4 -0.71 -15.58 9.38
C GLY A 4 -0.38 -14.54 10.46
N GLY A 5 -1.20 -13.50 10.55
CA GLY A 5 -1.06 -12.44 11.56
C GLY A 5 -0.27 -11.21 11.11
N GLU A 6 0.35 -11.23 9.92
CA GLU A 6 1.09 -10.07 9.43
C GLU A 6 0.20 -9.01 8.80
N VAL A 7 0.50 -7.75 9.12
CA VAL A 7 -0.18 -6.57 8.57
C VAL A 7 0.70 -5.96 7.48
N LEU A 8 0.09 -5.69 6.33
CA LEU A 8 0.72 -4.98 5.22
C LEU A 8 0.09 -3.60 5.05
N GLY A 9 0.95 -2.61 4.88
CA GLY A 9 0.56 -1.25 4.56
C GLY A 9 -0.03 -1.13 3.16
N ASN A 10 -0.53 0.06 2.85
CA ASN A 10 -1.15 0.35 1.56
C ASN A 10 -0.14 0.25 0.41
N HIS A 11 -0.58 -0.29 -0.73
CA HIS A 11 0.24 -0.37 -1.94
C HIS A 11 1.60 -1.08 -1.74
N ILE A 12 1.60 -2.16 -0.96
CA ILE A 12 2.70 -3.13 -0.93
C ILE A 12 2.64 -4.03 -2.16
N VAL A 13 3.78 -4.22 -2.81
CA VAL A 13 3.96 -5.21 -3.87
C VAL A 13 4.89 -6.31 -3.36
N VAL A 14 4.46 -7.56 -3.42
CA VAL A 14 5.27 -8.73 -3.04
C VAL A 14 5.72 -9.45 -4.30
N ALA A 15 7.02 -9.58 -4.51
CA ALA A 15 7.55 -10.29 -5.68
C ALA A 15 7.21 -11.79 -5.61
N THR A 16 7.08 -12.40 -6.79
CA THR A 16 6.89 -13.84 -6.94
C THR A 16 7.92 -14.63 -6.13
N SER A 17 7.49 -15.75 -5.55
CA SER A 17 8.33 -16.62 -4.72
C SER A 17 8.91 -15.97 -3.47
N SER A 18 8.31 -14.88 -2.97
CA SER A 18 8.69 -14.28 -1.69
C SER A 18 7.83 -14.79 -0.53
N VAL A 19 8.40 -14.83 0.68
CA VAL A 19 7.73 -15.26 1.92
C VAL A 19 7.81 -14.12 2.94
N VAL A 20 6.69 -13.45 3.16
CA VAL A 20 6.57 -12.38 4.16
C VAL A 20 6.35 -13.04 5.52
N THR A 21 7.30 -12.87 6.43
CA THR A 21 7.31 -13.46 7.78
C THR A 21 7.18 -12.41 8.89
N LYS A 22 6.94 -11.15 8.52
CA LYS A 22 6.79 -10.02 9.45
C LYS A 22 5.93 -8.94 8.82
N SER A 23 5.38 -8.08 9.66
CA SER A 23 4.53 -6.98 9.26
C SER A 23 5.35 -5.86 8.62
N PHE A 24 4.75 -5.21 7.62
CA PHE A 24 5.31 -4.06 6.92
C PHE A 24 4.25 -2.97 6.89
N LEU A 25 4.24 -2.11 7.91
CA LEU A 25 3.23 -1.04 8.05
C LEU A 25 3.49 0.13 7.08
N GLU A 26 4.74 0.32 6.69
CA GLU A 26 5.12 1.27 5.65
C GLU A 26 4.51 0.83 4.33
N GLY A 27 3.64 1.67 3.76
CA GLY A 27 3.08 1.46 2.43
C GLY A 27 4.09 1.74 1.32
N ASN A 28 3.63 1.61 0.06
CA ASN A 28 4.40 1.96 -1.13
C ASN A 28 5.78 1.28 -1.18
N ALA A 29 5.86 -0.04 -1.03
CA ALA A 29 7.15 -0.74 -1.05
C ALA A 29 7.11 -2.04 -1.85
N LEU A 30 8.26 -2.41 -2.40
CA LEU A 30 8.49 -3.72 -3.03
C LEU A 30 9.20 -4.65 -2.05
N LEU A 31 8.54 -5.76 -1.71
CA LEU A 31 9.09 -6.82 -0.86
C LEU A 31 9.58 -7.99 -1.71
N VAL A 32 10.79 -8.48 -1.43
CA VAL A 32 11.42 -9.59 -2.17
C VAL A 32 12.11 -10.59 -1.25
N GLY A 33 12.10 -11.87 -1.61
CA GLY A 33 12.91 -12.91 -0.98
C GLY A 33 12.18 -13.79 0.03
N MET A 34 12.90 -14.75 0.61
CA MET A 34 12.43 -15.69 1.63
C MET A 34 13.50 -15.79 2.74
N PRO A 35 13.35 -15.08 3.88
CA PRO A 35 12.25 -14.17 4.22
C PRO A 35 12.27 -12.88 3.39
N ALA A 36 11.10 -12.28 3.19
CA ALA A 36 10.94 -11.09 2.38
C ALA A 36 11.50 -9.84 3.07
N VAL A 37 12.26 -9.04 2.32
CA VAL A 37 12.83 -7.76 2.75
C VAL A 37 12.39 -6.64 1.81
N LYS A 38 12.35 -5.41 2.34
CA LYS A 38 12.11 -4.21 1.54
C LYS A 38 13.27 -4.01 0.58
N LYS A 39 13.00 -4.07 -0.73
CA LYS A 39 14.00 -3.84 -1.77
C LYS A 39 14.11 -2.37 -2.13
N VAL A 40 12.96 -1.73 -2.32
CA VAL A 40 12.89 -0.33 -2.75
C VAL A 40 11.54 0.27 -2.36
N ASP A 41 11.57 1.56 -2.04
CA ASP A 41 10.37 2.39 -1.99
C ASP A 41 9.78 2.54 -3.39
N ARG A 42 8.46 2.39 -3.48
CA ARG A 42 7.72 2.74 -4.69
C ARG A 42 7.26 4.19 -4.57
N PRO A 43 7.15 4.90 -5.70
CA PRO A 43 6.43 6.16 -5.72
C PRO A 43 5.00 5.92 -5.25
N ASP A 44 4.41 6.97 -4.68
CA ASP A 44 3.00 6.98 -4.29
C ASP A 44 2.13 6.46 -5.44
N TYR A 45 1.22 5.53 -5.11
CA TYR A 45 0.28 4.95 -6.07
C TYR A 45 -0.42 6.02 -6.92
N TYR A 46 -0.81 7.13 -6.29
CA TYR A 46 -1.55 8.18 -6.96
C TYR A 46 -0.69 8.98 -7.96
N LEU A 47 0.62 9.07 -7.74
CA LEU A 47 1.56 9.71 -8.66
C LEU A 47 1.76 8.89 -9.94
N LEU A 48 1.61 7.56 -9.87
CA LEU A 48 1.69 6.68 -11.05
C LEU A 48 0.58 6.96 -12.08
N PHE A 49 -0.57 7.48 -11.63
CA PHE A 49 -1.71 7.83 -12.49
C PHE A 49 -1.85 9.35 -12.71
N LYS A 50 -0.73 10.07 -12.74
CA LYS A 50 -0.69 11.54 -12.95
C LYS A 50 -1.55 12.33 -11.96
N GLY A 51 -1.86 11.78 -10.79
CA GLY A 51 -2.68 12.44 -9.77
C GLY A 51 -4.19 12.47 -10.04
N GLU A 52 -4.68 11.98 -11.19
CA GLU A 52 -6.13 11.98 -11.49
C GLU A 52 -6.91 11.16 -10.46
N SER A 53 -6.33 10.04 -10.02
CA SER A 53 -6.92 9.20 -8.99
C SER A 53 -6.91 9.87 -7.61
N ARG A 54 -5.92 10.74 -7.33
CA ARG A 54 -5.85 11.47 -6.06
C ARG A 54 -6.99 12.46 -5.93
N GLN A 55 -7.25 13.24 -6.98
CA GLN A 55 -8.34 14.22 -7.00
C GLN A 55 -9.70 13.59 -6.73
N ARG A 56 -9.93 12.37 -7.23
CA ARG A 56 -11.18 11.63 -6.99
C ARG A 56 -11.29 11.18 -5.53
N VAL A 57 -10.20 10.70 -4.95
CA VAL A 57 -10.16 10.30 -3.53
C VAL A 57 -10.37 11.50 -2.62
N ASP A 58 -9.64 12.58 -2.85
CA ASP A 58 -9.78 13.82 -2.06
C ASP A 58 -11.23 14.37 -2.15
N ALA A 59 -11.88 14.26 -3.31
CA ALA A 59 -13.27 14.67 -3.50
C ALA A 59 -14.26 13.78 -2.72
N ILE A 60 -14.03 12.46 -2.68
CA ILE A 60 -14.84 11.51 -1.90
C ILE A 60 -14.65 11.74 -0.40
N GLU A 61 -13.40 11.81 0.08
CA GLU A 61 -13.09 12.07 1.49
C GLU A 61 -13.72 13.39 1.96
N THR A 62 -13.69 14.43 1.11
CA THR A 62 -14.36 15.71 1.39
C THR A 62 -15.89 15.55 1.49
N LEU A 63 -16.49 14.69 0.67
CA LEU A 63 -17.93 14.43 0.70
C LEU A 63 -18.31 13.63 1.95
N GLU A 64 -17.54 12.62 2.32
CA GLU A 64 -17.76 11.82 3.54
C GLU A 64 -17.75 12.71 4.79
N ILE A 65 -16.77 13.62 4.91
CA ILE A 65 -16.72 14.62 5.99
C ILE A 65 -17.97 15.50 5.99
N LYS A 66 -18.40 16.00 4.82
CA LYS A 66 -19.59 16.85 4.70
C LYS A 66 -20.89 16.11 5.03
N MET A 67 -20.91 14.81 4.84
CA MET A 67 -22.07 13.95 5.11
C MET A 67 -22.05 13.41 6.54
N GLU A 68 -21.03 13.73 7.35
CA GLU A 68 -20.81 13.17 8.69
C GLU A 68 -20.76 11.63 8.68
N ILE A 69 -20.25 11.06 7.58
CA ILE A 69 -20.02 9.62 7.45
C ILE A 69 -18.58 9.36 7.89
N GLU A 70 -18.44 8.65 9.03
CA GLU A 70 -17.18 8.18 9.61
C GLU A 70 -16.83 6.75 9.16
#